data_AF-A0A1J4SB16-F1
#
_entry.id   AF-A0A1J4SB16-F1
#
_cell.length_a   1.000
_cell.length_b   1.000
_cell.length_c   1.000
_cell.angle_alpha   90.00
_cell.angle_beta   90.00
_cell.angle_gamma   90.00
#
_symmetry.space_group_name_H-M   'P 1'
#
loop_
_entity.id
_entity.type
_entity.pdbx_description
1 polymer ?
#
loop_
_entity_poly.entity_id
_entity_poly.type
_entity_poly.pdbx_seq_one_letter_code
_entity_poly.pdbx_strand_id
1 'polypeptide(L)'
;MNKSITPSTATPTSLKDRPVLPFKRTPPGALLLAHMTTPPPGVRELVPSVSRQTSQAILKAMAKNPDDRFPSAREFAQALK
;
A
#
# COMPACT_ATOMS: atom_id res chain seq x y z
N MET A 1 3.59 -0.90 -47.43
CA MET A 1 3.05 -1.45 -46.15
C MET A 1 3.71 -0.76 -44.97
N ASN A 2 3.09 0.27 -44.40
CA ASN A 2 3.48 0.90 -43.15
C ASN A 2 2.32 0.75 -42.16
N LYS A 3 2.46 -0.15 -41.19
CA LYS A 3 1.45 -0.38 -40.16
C LYS A 3 1.41 0.86 -39.25
N SER A 4 0.32 1.60 -39.32
CA SER A 4 -0.04 2.66 -38.38
C SER A 4 -0.11 2.07 -36.97
N ILE A 5 0.90 2.32 -36.14
CA ILE A 5 0.82 2.04 -34.71
C ILE A 5 0.05 3.21 -34.12
N THR A 6 -1.25 3.02 -33.92
CA THR A 6 -2.04 3.93 -33.09
C THR A 6 -1.49 3.87 -31.66
N PRO A 7 -1.18 5.00 -31.01
CA PRO A 7 -0.89 5.00 -29.59
C PRO A 7 -2.16 4.56 -28.86
N SER A 8 -2.07 3.45 -28.14
CA SER A 8 -3.13 2.95 -27.27
C SER A 8 -3.58 4.07 -26.34
N THR A 9 -4.81 4.54 -26.53
CA THR A 9 -5.50 5.49 -25.68
C THR A 9 -5.77 4.82 -24.34
N ALA A 10 -4.76 4.74 -23.48
CA ALA A 10 -4.99 4.49 -22.06
C ALA A 10 -5.72 5.71 -21.51
N THR A 11 -7.05 5.60 -21.42
CA THR A 11 -7.92 6.55 -20.73
C THR A 11 -7.29 6.92 -19.39
N PRO A 12 -7.18 8.22 -19.03
CA PRO A 12 -6.63 8.59 -17.73
C PRO A 12 -7.53 7.98 -16.64
N THR A 13 -6.98 6.99 -15.94
CA THR A 13 -7.61 6.31 -14.80
C THR A 13 -8.09 7.36 -13.80
N SER A 14 -9.33 7.20 -13.31
CA SER A 14 -10.01 8.14 -12.41
C SER A 14 -9.11 8.56 -11.25
N LEU A 15 -9.18 9.82 -10.80
CA LEU A 15 -8.40 10.33 -9.67
C LEU A 15 -8.60 9.50 -8.38
N LYS A 16 -9.71 8.77 -8.28
CA LYS A 16 -10.08 7.85 -7.20
C LYS A 16 -9.28 6.53 -7.20
N ASP A 17 -8.65 6.17 -8.31
CA ASP A 17 -7.91 4.92 -8.49
C ASP A 17 -6.39 5.10 -8.26
N ARG A 18 -5.94 6.31 -7.90
CA ARG A 18 -4.52 6.55 -7.63
C ARG A 18 -4.09 5.88 -6.33
N PRO A 19 -3.00 5.09 -6.33
CA PRO A 19 -2.51 4.47 -5.11
C PRO A 19 -2.08 5.55 -4.10
N VAL A 20 -2.67 5.48 -2.91
CA VAL A 20 -2.27 6.30 -1.77
C VAL A 20 -1.16 5.60 -1.00
N LEU A 21 -0.09 6.34 -0.71
CA LEU A 21 1.05 5.81 0.04
C LEU A 21 0.77 5.90 1.54
N PRO A 22 1.16 4.89 2.35
CA PRO A 22 1.02 4.93 3.79
C PRO A 22 1.76 6.11 4.45
N PHE A 23 2.92 6.47 3.90
CA PHE A 23 3.71 7.60 4.37
C PHE A 23 4.07 8.50 3.19
N LYS A 24 3.76 9.79 3.31
CA LYS A 24 4.20 10.86 2.39
C LYS A 24 4.81 11.98 3.22
N ARG A 25 6.12 12.17 3.10
CA ARG A 25 6.86 13.22 3.79
C ARG A 25 7.97 13.74 2.88
N THR A 26 8.23 15.04 3.01
CA THR A 26 9.38 15.74 2.43
C THR A 26 9.99 16.55 3.57
N PRO A 27 11.32 16.58 3.76
CA PRO A 27 12.39 15.94 2.97
C PRO A 27 12.52 14.41 3.20
N PRO A 28 13.38 13.69 2.45
CA PRO A 28 13.55 12.23 2.58
C PRO A 28 13.86 11.74 4.00
N GLY A 29 14.58 12.51 4.80
CA GLY A 29 14.85 12.18 6.21
C GLY A 29 13.57 12.06 7.05
N ALA A 30 12.57 12.91 6.79
CA ALA A 30 11.28 12.83 7.47
C ALA A 30 10.47 11.59 7.04
N LEU A 31 10.63 11.13 5.79
CA LEU A 31 10.02 9.89 5.31
C LEU A 31 10.67 8.68 5.99
N LEU A 32 12.00 8.64 6.08
CA LEU A 32 12.73 7.60 6.80
C LEU A 32 12.28 7.53 8.26
N LEU A 33 12.20 8.68 8.94
CA LEU A 33 11.71 8.75 10.32
C LEU A 33 10.27 8.21 10.43
N ALA A 34 9.37 8.56 9.51
CA ALA A 34 8.01 8.02 9.51
C ALA A 34 7.97 6.50 9.35
N HIS A 35 8.84 5.95 8.49
CA HIS A 35 8.99 4.50 8.36
C HIS A 35 9.48 3.83 9.66
N MET A 36 10.25 4.53 10.49
CA MET A 36 10.77 3.99 11.76
C MET A 36 9.78 4.15 12.92
N THR A 37 9.09 5.29 13.02
CA THR A 37 8.42 5.68 14.28
C THR A 37 6.93 5.92 14.15
N THR A 38 6.43 6.27 12.96
CA THR A 38 5.01 6.63 12.81
C THR A 38 4.17 5.37 12.61
N PRO A 39 3.13 5.13 13.43
CA PRO A 39 2.20 4.02 13.18
C PRO A 39 1.62 4.09 11.76
N PRO A 40 1.48 2.97 11.05
CA PRO A 40 0.84 2.98 9.73
C PRO A 40 -0.61 3.47 9.83
N PRO A 41 -1.09 4.27 8.88
CA PRO A 41 -2.49 4.71 8.86
C PRO A 41 -3.44 3.52 8.66
N GLY A 42 -4.68 3.65 9.13
CA GLY A 42 -5.70 2.62 8.94
C GLY A 42 -5.96 2.35 7.46
N VAL A 43 -5.73 1.12 6.99
CA VAL A 43 -5.89 0.78 5.56
C VAL A 43 -7.30 1.10 5.05
N ARG A 44 -8.34 0.87 5.87
CA ARG A 44 -9.73 1.19 5.51
C ARG A 44 -10.09 2.66 5.58
N GLU A 45 -9.28 3.49 6.26
CA GLU A 45 -9.41 4.95 6.20
C GLU A 45 -8.94 5.46 4.85
N LEU A 46 -7.91 4.82 4.29
CA LEU A 46 -7.35 5.13 2.97
C LEU A 46 -8.14 4.48 1.83
N VAL A 47 -8.56 3.22 2.01
CA VAL A 47 -9.22 2.40 1.01
C VAL A 47 -10.40 1.64 1.67
N PRO A 48 -11.59 2.27 1.77
CA PRO A 48 -12.73 1.70 2.52
C PRO A 48 -13.27 0.37 1.98
N SER A 49 -13.02 0.06 0.70
CA SER A 49 -13.45 -1.16 0.04
C SER A 49 -12.68 -2.41 0.48
N VAL A 50 -11.53 -2.26 1.14
CA VAL A 50 -10.75 -3.39 1.64
C VAL A 50 -11.46 -4.04 2.83
N SER A 51 -11.44 -5.38 2.86
CA SER A 51 -12.04 -6.15 3.96
C SER A 51 -11.36 -5.83 5.30
N ARG A 52 -12.07 -6.03 6.42
CA ARG A 52 -11.49 -5.83 7.77
C ARG A 52 -10.29 -6.75 8.00
N GLN A 53 -10.38 -8.00 7.56
CA GLN A 53 -9.31 -8.99 7.72
C GLN A 53 -8.05 -8.58 6.95
N THR A 54 -8.19 -8.24 5.67
CA THR A 54 -7.07 -7.78 4.84
C THR A 54 -6.44 -6.51 5.43
N SER A 55 -7.26 -5.57 5.91
CA SER A 55 -6.76 -4.38 6.60
C SER A 55 -5.94 -4.71 7.85
N GLN A 56 -6.41 -5.63 8.69
CA GLN A 56 -5.69 -6.04 9.90
C GLN A 56 -4.38 -6.75 9.56
N ALA A 57 -4.40 -7.64 8.56
CA ALA A 57 -3.20 -8.32 8.08
C ALA A 57 -2.13 -7.33 7.59
N ILE A 58 -2.52 -6.34 6.78
CA ILE A 58 -1.59 -5.31 6.30
C ILE A 58 -1.04 -4.48 7.47
N LEU A 59 -1.89 -4.05 8.41
CA LEU A 59 -1.45 -3.28 9.58
C LEU A 59 -0.44 -4.06 10.44
N LYS A 60 -0.70 -5.36 10.67
CA LYS A 60 0.22 -6.25 11.39
C LYS A 60 1.54 -6.40 10.66
N ALA A 61 1.53 -6.61 9.34
CA ALA A 61 2.75 -6.69 8.54
C ALA A 61 3.58 -5.41 8.57
N MET A 62 2.93 -4.25 8.76
CA MET A 62 3.57 -2.93 8.85
C MET A 62 3.97 -2.51 10.28
N ALA A 63 3.82 -3.38 11.28
CA ALA A 63 4.21 -3.09 12.65
C ALA A 63 5.68 -2.67 12.74
N LYS A 64 6.00 -1.70 13.62
CA LYS A 64 7.37 -1.19 13.73
C LYS A 64 8.29 -2.19 14.42
N ASN A 65 7.80 -2.81 15.49
CA ASN A 65 8.46 -3.94 16.10
C ASN A 65 8.33 -5.18 15.19
N PRO A 66 9.44 -5.83 14.79
CA PRO A 66 9.41 -7.05 14.01
C PRO A 66 8.66 -8.21 14.69
N ASP A 67 8.69 -8.30 16.01
CA ASP A 67 8.03 -9.39 16.76
C ASP A 67 6.50 -9.32 16.69
N ASP A 68 5.95 -8.13 16.41
CA ASP A 68 4.51 -7.93 16.23
C ASP A 68 4.03 -8.30 14.82
N ARG A 69 4.94 -8.66 13.89
CA ARG A 69 4.62 -8.99 12.49
C ARG A 69 4.24 -10.46 12.33
N PHE A 70 4.01 -10.87 11.08
CA PHE A 70 3.99 -12.30 10.75
C PHE A 70 5.42 -12.84 10.73
N PRO A 71 5.67 -14.04 11.28
CA PRO A 71 7.00 -14.62 11.31
C PRO A 71 7.47 -15.07 9.91
N SER A 72 6.55 -15.16 8.94
CA SER A 72 6.89 -15.42 7.54
C SER A 72 5.98 -14.70 6.55
N ALA A 73 6.49 -14.46 5.34
CA ALA A 73 5.69 -13.93 4.24
C ALA A 73 4.54 -14.88 3.84
N ARG A 74 4.72 -16.19 4.04
CA ARG A 74 3.69 -17.20 3.77
C ARG A 74 2.49 -17.04 4.69
N GLU A 75 2.73 -16.83 5.99
CA GLU A 75 1.66 -16.62 6.96
C GLU A 75 0.94 -15.30 6.74
N PHE A 76 1.67 -14.24 6.37
CA PHE A 76 1.04 -13.00 5.92
C PHE A 76 0.10 -13.23 4.73
N ALA A 77 0.56 -13.96 3.70
CA ALA A 77 -0.26 -14.26 2.53
C ALA A 77 -1.49 -15.11 2.85
N GLN A 78 -1.41 -16.01 3.84
CA GLN A 78 -2.56 -16.77 4.34
C GLN A 78 -3.60 -15.86 5.00
N ALA A 79 -3.16 -14.84 5.75
CA ALA A 79 -4.05 -13.89 6.41
C ALA A 79 -4.75 -12.91 5.46
N LEU A 80 -4.27 -12.77 4.21
CA LEU A 80 -4.86 -11.89 3.18
C LEU A 80 -6.11 -12.47 2.51
N LYS A 81 -6.29 -13.81 2.57
CA LYS A 81 -7.41 -14.54 1.98
C LYS A 81 -8.67 -14.43 2.84
#